data_AF-A0A5J4X5S0-F1
#
_entry.id   AF-A0A5J4X5S0-F1
#
_cell.length_a   1.000
_cell.length_b   1.000
_cell.length_c   1.000
_cell.angle_alpha   90.00
_cell.angle_beta   90.00
_cell.angle_gamma   90.00
#
_symmetry.space_group_name_H-M   'P 1'
#
loop_
_entity.id
_entity.type
_entity.pdbx_description
1 polymer ?
#
loop_
_entity_poly.entity_id
_entity_poly.type
_entity_poly.pdbx_seq_one_letter_code
_entity_poly.pdbx_strand_id
1 'polypeptide(L)'
;MLIFVLIFSQFLFGARNTDTFEFYHDKVFIYNDQLIIDSTSPDIINVTSRPVLPNVNKDADYFQFIYYEQIQSLKGFTPLGFNSSKCPVINDYTSASKRALISIAAYAYNNTVNIDPSITYAMEALPNDVIKKVKTNNVIQEEKGEVQRNCNPAQNYLDASFEINGVVDSDCVSNEIVLPGHTDAPGTALPPIPTICDDNITAINKFLTNYKFGYFEGAGSEDLKEILIRYGPILTEKNEIIFGWGDYIQEESSQKFYIWHVARVIPQQVVADSTTYTDYSIQTSYIFFGSEGISEGSPNGVSGRFIFDGSFLPQPNYCDSIAVTTPKEDCPCPQIGTDEYERDPRHTSDRDICASGSFRAILSVVVVAVVLPVMMLFW
;
A
#
# COMPACT_ATOMS: atom_id res chain seq x y z
N MET A 1 -31.75 -46.19 -28.86
CA MET A 1 -31.02 -46.26 -27.59
C MET A 1 -29.58 -45.80 -27.83
N LEU A 2 -29.49 -44.55 -28.27
CA LEU A 2 -28.34 -43.78 -28.73
C LEU A 2 -28.87 -42.34 -28.65
N ILE A 3 -28.07 -41.35 -28.24
CA ILE A 3 -28.46 -39.97 -27.88
C ILE A 3 -28.90 -39.85 -26.42
N PHE A 4 -27.97 -39.59 -25.48
CA PHE A 4 -28.25 -38.80 -24.24
C PHE A 4 -27.01 -38.44 -23.36
N VAL A 5 -25.76 -38.51 -23.86
CA VAL A 5 -24.57 -38.33 -22.97
C VAL A 5 -23.58 -37.22 -23.42
N LEU A 6 -23.95 -36.32 -24.34
CA LEU A 6 -23.03 -35.27 -24.82
C LEU A 6 -23.54 -33.82 -24.67
N ILE A 7 -24.41 -33.56 -23.69
CA ILE A 7 -24.87 -32.19 -23.37
C ILE A 7 -24.78 -31.97 -21.87
N PHE A 8 -23.59 -32.10 -21.28
CA PHE A 8 -23.34 -31.61 -19.90
C PHE A 8 -21.87 -31.22 -19.65
N SER A 9 -21.15 -30.80 -20.70
CA SER A 9 -19.79 -30.24 -20.55
C SER A 9 -19.68 -28.76 -20.96
N GLN A 10 -20.79 -28.10 -21.32
CA GLN A 10 -20.79 -26.70 -21.76
C GLN A 10 -21.52 -25.72 -20.83
N PHE A 11 -21.88 -26.12 -19.61
CA PHE A 11 -22.66 -25.27 -18.68
C PHE A 11 -21.96 -24.86 -17.38
N LEU A 12 -20.65 -25.09 -17.24
CA LEU A 12 -19.88 -24.65 -16.04
C LEU A 12 -18.59 -23.88 -16.37
N PHE A 13 -18.42 -23.42 -17.61
CA PHE A 13 -17.56 -22.28 -17.87
C PHE A 13 -18.50 -21.11 -18.10
N GLY A 14 -18.99 -20.53 -17.00
CA GLY A 14 -19.78 -19.31 -17.03
C GLY A 14 -19.07 -18.32 -17.95
N ALA A 15 -19.80 -17.79 -18.92
CA ALA A 15 -19.34 -16.65 -19.70
C ALA A 15 -18.85 -15.62 -18.69
N ARG A 16 -17.53 -15.40 -18.66
CA ARG A 16 -16.94 -14.36 -17.83
C ARG A 16 -17.68 -13.08 -18.17
N ASN A 17 -18.26 -12.44 -17.16
CA ASN A 17 -18.55 -11.02 -17.27
C ASN A 17 -17.28 -10.38 -17.83
N THR A 18 -17.40 -9.69 -18.96
CA THR A 18 -16.31 -8.97 -19.63
C THR A 18 -15.77 -7.80 -18.81
N ASP A 19 -16.07 -7.78 -17.52
CA ASP A 19 -15.68 -6.73 -16.60
C ASP A 19 -14.17 -6.85 -16.40
N THR A 20 -13.48 -5.77 -16.74
CA THR A 20 -12.04 -5.68 -16.59
C THR A 20 -11.70 -5.71 -15.11
N PHE A 21 -10.79 -6.58 -14.70
CA PHE A 21 -10.36 -6.65 -13.31
C PHE A 21 -9.61 -5.37 -12.90
N GLU A 22 -9.99 -4.82 -11.76
CA GLU A 22 -9.48 -3.56 -11.22
C GLU A 22 -8.70 -3.79 -9.92
N PHE A 23 -7.75 -2.91 -9.65
CA PHE A 23 -7.10 -2.80 -8.35
C PHE A 23 -7.15 -1.35 -7.87
N TYR A 24 -6.84 -1.17 -6.59
CA TYR A 24 -6.99 0.07 -5.88
C TYR A 24 -5.66 0.54 -5.31
N HIS A 25 -5.52 1.85 -5.15
CA HIS A 25 -4.39 2.48 -4.48
C HIS A 25 -4.90 3.64 -3.63
N ASP A 26 -4.59 3.63 -2.34
CA ASP A 26 -4.87 4.75 -1.45
C ASP A 26 -3.95 5.91 -1.81
N LYS A 27 -4.47 7.14 -1.90
CA LYS A 27 -3.64 8.29 -2.25
C LYS A 27 -2.75 8.67 -1.08
N VAL A 28 -1.43 8.67 -1.31
CA VAL A 28 -0.42 9.05 -0.33
C VAL A 28 0.47 10.17 -0.87
N PHE A 29 0.56 11.29 -0.14
CA PHE A 29 1.36 12.45 -0.56
C PHE A 29 1.69 13.39 0.61
N ILE A 30 2.55 14.38 0.36
CA ILE A 30 2.88 15.43 1.32
C ILE A 30 2.15 16.73 0.95
N TYR A 31 1.51 17.36 1.94
CA TYR A 31 0.90 18.68 1.81
C TYR A 31 1.21 19.51 3.05
N ASN A 32 1.77 20.71 2.88
CA ASN A 32 2.18 21.61 3.95
C ASN A 32 3.00 20.90 5.06
N ASP A 33 4.00 20.11 4.66
CA ASP A 33 4.85 19.30 5.56
C ASP A 33 4.11 18.25 6.39
N GLN A 34 2.88 17.88 6.00
CA GLN A 34 2.09 16.82 6.62
C GLN A 34 1.93 15.65 5.67
N LEU A 35 1.94 14.43 6.23
CA LEU A 35 1.59 13.22 5.50
C LEU A 35 0.08 13.18 5.29
N ILE A 36 -0.37 13.05 4.05
CA ILE A 36 -1.77 12.83 3.70
C ILE A 36 -1.95 11.37 3.29
N ILE A 37 -2.91 10.69 3.91
CA ILE A 37 -3.37 9.36 3.51
C ILE A 37 -4.87 9.47 3.24
N ASP A 38 -5.27 9.30 1.99
CA ASP A 38 -6.66 9.37 1.56
C ASP A 38 -7.13 8.05 0.94
N SER A 39 -7.89 7.31 1.73
CA SER A 39 -8.58 6.08 1.30
C SER A 39 -10.05 6.32 0.91
N THR A 40 -10.51 7.58 0.91
CA THR A 40 -11.91 7.93 0.58
C THR A 40 -12.14 8.03 -0.92
N SER A 41 -11.07 8.28 -1.68
CA SER A 41 -11.06 8.41 -3.12
C SER A 41 -9.86 7.65 -3.74
N PRO A 42 -9.79 6.31 -3.53
CA PRO A 42 -8.67 5.54 -4.05
C PRO A 42 -8.60 5.66 -5.57
N ASP A 43 -7.38 5.62 -6.10
CA ASP A 43 -7.20 5.44 -7.53
C ASP A 43 -7.72 4.04 -7.91
N ILE A 44 -8.54 3.96 -8.96
CA ILE A 44 -9.07 2.69 -9.49
C ILE A 44 -8.38 2.45 -10.83
N ILE A 45 -7.65 1.34 -10.92
CA ILE A 45 -6.81 1.04 -12.07
C ILE A 45 -7.21 -0.31 -12.66
N ASN A 46 -7.50 -0.30 -13.96
CA ASN A 46 -7.68 -1.53 -14.72
C ASN A 46 -6.33 -2.26 -14.88
N VAL A 47 -6.26 -3.52 -14.44
CA VAL A 47 -5.03 -4.32 -14.50
C VAL A 47 -4.44 -4.37 -15.91
N THR A 48 -5.28 -4.50 -16.93
CA THR A 48 -4.86 -4.62 -18.33
C THR A 48 -4.38 -3.32 -18.98
N SER A 49 -4.50 -2.18 -18.29
CA SER A 49 -4.10 -0.87 -18.82
C SER A 49 -2.59 -0.70 -18.98
N ARG A 50 -1.78 -1.55 -18.33
CA ARG A 50 -0.31 -1.51 -18.37
C ARG A 50 0.24 -2.63 -19.23
N PRO A 51 1.35 -2.44 -19.96
CA PRO A 51 1.99 -3.54 -20.69
C PRO A 51 2.47 -4.63 -19.74
N VAL A 52 2.66 -5.84 -20.27
CA VAL A 52 3.35 -6.91 -19.53
C VAL A 52 4.79 -6.48 -19.25
N LEU A 53 5.33 -6.94 -18.13
CA LEU A 53 6.72 -6.71 -17.76
C LEU A 53 7.66 -7.29 -18.83
N PRO A 54 8.85 -6.70 -19.01
CA PRO A 54 9.83 -7.22 -19.96
C PRO A 54 10.16 -8.69 -19.68
N ASN A 55 10.34 -9.47 -20.74
CA ASN A 55 10.70 -10.90 -20.68
C ASN A 55 9.64 -11.82 -20.04
N VAL A 56 8.39 -11.36 -19.91
CA VAL A 56 7.27 -12.19 -19.46
C VAL A 56 6.42 -12.63 -20.64
N ASN A 57 6.14 -13.94 -20.72
CA ASN A 57 5.21 -14.50 -21.70
C ASN A 57 3.87 -14.83 -21.01
N LYS A 58 2.82 -14.10 -21.38
CA LYS A 58 1.47 -14.27 -20.83
C LYS A 58 0.86 -15.65 -21.13
N ASP A 59 1.28 -16.27 -22.23
CA ASP A 59 0.74 -17.54 -22.72
C ASP A 59 1.60 -18.73 -22.24
N ALA A 60 2.54 -18.51 -21.31
CA ALA A 60 3.40 -19.56 -20.79
C ALA A 60 2.66 -20.43 -19.76
N ASP A 61 2.77 -21.74 -19.94
CA ASP A 61 2.34 -22.76 -18.97
C ASP A 61 3.08 -22.63 -17.62
N TYR A 62 4.27 -22.03 -17.65
CA TYR A 62 5.14 -21.84 -16.50
C TYR A 62 5.76 -20.45 -16.50
N PHE A 63 5.78 -19.81 -15.34
CA PHE A 63 6.39 -18.51 -15.13
C PHE A 63 6.89 -18.36 -13.70
N GLN A 64 8.05 -17.73 -13.53
CA GLN A 64 8.50 -17.24 -12.24
C GLN A 64 9.44 -16.05 -12.44
N PHE A 65 9.41 -15.09 -11.51
CA PHE A 65 10.36 -13.97 -11.52
C PHE A 65 11.78 -14.40 -11.18
N ILE A 66 11.91 -15.39 -10.30
CA ILE A 66 13.17 -15.83 -9.72
C ILE A 66 13.09 -17.32 -9.40
N TYR A 67 14.18 -18.05 -9.59
CA TYR A 67 14.27 -19.47 -9.23
C TYR A 67 14.37 -19.63 -7.70
N TYR A 68 13.95 -20.78 -7.18
CA TYR A 68 13.98 -21.06 -5.74
C TYR A 68 15.37 -20.97 -5.11
N GLU A 69 16.42 -21.33 -5.83
CA GLU A 69 17.79 -21.24 -5.32
C GLU A 69 18.24 -19.78 -5.21
N GLN A 70 17.73 -18.92 -6.09
CA GLN A 70 18.06 -17.50 -6.14
C GLN A 70 17.25 -16.68 -5.14
N ILE A 71 16.00 -17.04 -4.85
CA ILE A 71 15.16 -16.29 -3.91
C ILE A 71 15.78 -16.25 -2.50
N GLN A 72 16.48 -17.32 -2.10
CA GLN A 72 17.19 -17.39 -0.82
C GLN A 72 18.41 -16.46 -0.75
N SER A 73 18.91 -16.00 -1.90
CA SER A 73 20.04 -15.06 -1.98
C SER A 73 19.60 -13.59 -2.00
N LEU A 74 18.29 -13.32 -2.09
CA LEU A 74 17.76 -11.96 -1.99
C LEU A 74 17.87 -11.47 -0.54
N LYS A 75 18.43 -10.29 -0.32
CA LYS A 75 18.69 -9.75 1.02
C LYS A 75 17.42 -9.63 1.87
N GLY A 76 16.28 -9.25 1.27
CA GLY A 76 15.00 -9.18 2.00
C GLY A 76 14.44 -10.55 2.43
N PHE A 77 15.06 -11.65 2.00
CA PHE A 77 14.73 -13.03 2.38
C PHE A 77 15.76 -13.67 3.31
N THR A 78 16.90 -13.00 3.56
CA THR A 78 17.87 -13.47 4.54
C THR A 78 17.41 -13.15 5.95
N PRO A 79 17.88 -13.91 6.97
CA PRO A 79 17.68 -13.55 8.37
C PRO A 79 18.14 -12.12 8.65
N LEU A 80 17.51 -11.46 9.63
CA LEU A 80 17.86 -10.10 10.03
C LEU A 80 19.22 -10.06 10.74
N GLY A 81 19.60 -11.14 11.43
CA GLY A 81 20.87 -11.23 12.16
C GLY A 81 20.87 -10.52 13.51
N PHE A 82 19.75 -9.94 13.94
CA PHE A 82 19.57 -9.30 15.25
C PHE A 82 18.17 -9.59 15.83
N ASN A 83 17.98 -9.28 17.10
CA ASN A 83 16.70 -9.48 17.79
C ASN A 83 15.70 -8.38 17.42
N SER A 84 14.95 -8.58 16.33
CA SER A 84 13.93 -7.64 15.85
C SER A 84 12.77 -7.42 16.82
N SER A 85 12.51 -8.35 17.76
CA SER A 85 11.43 -8.19 18.76
C SER A 85 11.64 -6.99 19.69
N LYS A 86 12.86 -6.45 19.74
CA LYS A 86 13.16 -5.21 20.46
C LYS A 86 12.57 -3.96 19.80
N CYS A 87 12.19 -4.06 18.52
CA CYS A 87 11.49 -3.02 17.77
C CYS A 87 10.27 -3.63 17.04
N PRO A 88 9.08 -3.64 17.66
CA PRO A 88 7.91 -4.37 17.17
C PRO A 88 7.58 -4.16 15.69
N VAL A 89 7.71 -2.94 15.19
CA VAL A 89 7.44 -2.65 13.78
C VAL A 89 8.36 -3.39 12.80
N ILE A 90 9.65 -3.56 13.11
CA ILE A 90 10.59 -4.30 12.26
C ILE A 90 10.21 -5.78 12.24
N ASN A 91 9.88 -6.33 13.41
CA ASN A 91 9.38 -7.69 13.57
C ASN A 91 8.06 -7.91 12.79
N ASP A 92 7.12 -6.99 12.91
CA ASP A 92 5.79 -7.09 12.30
C ASP A 92 5.88 -6.95 10.78
N TYR A 93 6.67 -6.00 10.27
CA TYR A 93 6.86 -5.81 8.83
C TYR A 93 7.58 -7.00 8.17
N THR A 94 8.50 -7.64 8.91
CA THR A 94 9.23 -8.82 8.44
C THR A 94 8.35 -10.07 8.48
N SER A 95 7.66 -10.32 9.60
CA SER A 95 6.76 -11.48 9.76
C SER A 95 5.50 -11.40 8.87
N ALA A 96 5.08 -10.21 8.48
CA ALA A 96 4.05 -9.99 7.47
C ALA A 96 4.56 -10.14 6.02
N SER A 97 5.81 -10.57 5.82
CA SER A 97 6.46 -10.74 4.51
C SER A 97 6.53 -9.44 3.67
N LYS A 98 6.26 -8.26 4.23
CA LYS A 98 6.31 -6.99 3.48
C LYS A 98 7.74 -6.57 3.13
N ARG A 99 8.69 -6.80 4.05
CA ARG A 99 10.14 -6.66 3.80
C ARG A 99 10.57 -7.47 2.57
N ALA A 100 10.18 -8.74 2.54
CA ALA A 100 10.47 -9.66 1.45
C ALA A 100 9.78 -9.25 0.14
N LEU A 101 8.52 -8.78 0.19
CA LEU A 101 7.79 -8.26 -0.97
C LEU A 101 8.54 -7.12 -1.66
N ILE A 102 9.01 -6.12 -0.90
CA ILE A 102 9.78 -5.00 -1.46
C ILE A 102 11.05 -5.50 -2.16
N SER A 103 11.78 -6.41 -1.53
CA SER A 103 13.03 -6.97 -2.07
C SER A 103 12.81 -7.72 -3.39
N ILE A 104 11.82 -8.62 -3.45
CA ILE A 104 11.53 -9.36 -4.69
C ILE A 104 10.89 -8.47 -5.77
N ALA A 105 10.11 -7.44 -5.39
CA ALA A 105 9.58 -6.49 -6.35
C ALA A 105 10.73 -5.70 -7.02
N ALA A 106 11.69 -5.22 -6.23
CA ALA A 106 12.87 -4.54 -6.77
C ALA A 106 13.62 -5.43 -7.78
N TYR A 107 13.82 -6.71 -7.45
CA TYR A 107 14.43 -7.68 -8.35
C TYR A 107 13.59 -7.94 -9.61
N ALA A 108 12.26 -8.07 -9.47
CA ALA A 108 11.36 -8.32 -10.58
C ALA A 108 11.34 -7.16 -11.60
N TYR A 109 11.41 -5.91 -11.10
CA TYR A 109 11.50 -4.73 -11.95
C TYR A 109 12.89 -4.51 -12.54
N ASN A 110 13.93 -4.92 -11.82
CA ASN A 110 15.31 -4.85 -12.26
C ASN A 110 16.12 -6.00 -11.64
N ASN A 111 16.44 -7.01 -12.46
CA ASN A 111 17.13 -8.24 -12.06
C ASN A 111 18.54 -8.05 -11.48
N THR A 112 19.04 -6.82 -11.42
CA THR A 112 20.33 -6.47 -10.78
C THR A 112 20.17 -5.86 -9.39
N VAL A 113 18.95 -5.48 -8.99
CA VAL A 113 18.69 -4.82 -7.71
C VAL A 113 18.36 -5.87 -6.66
N ASN A 114 19.31 -6.09 -5.74
CA ASN A 114 19.15 -6.95 -4.57
C ASN A 114 19.30 -6.10 -3.30
N ILE A 115 18.17 -5.68 -2.74
CA ILE A 115 18.10 -4.77 -1.60
C ILE A 115 17.37 -5.41 -0.43
N ASP A 116 17.73 -5.02 0.78
CA ASP A 116 16.91 -5.23 1.96
C ASP A 116 16.36 -3.86 2.40
N PRO A 117 15.03 -3.63 2.43
CA PRO A 117 14.51 -2.32 2.79
C PRO A 117 14.89 -1.92 4.22
N SER A 118 15.48 -0.73 4.35
CA SER A 118 15.67 -0.04 5.63
C SER A 118 14.33 0.48 6.14
N ILE A 119 13.75 -0.25 7.09
CA ILE A 119 12.54 0.13 7.81
C ILE A 119 12.84 1.33 8.71
N THR A 120 14.05 1.40 9.26
CA THR A 120 14.56 2.56 10.01
C THR A 120 14.49 3.84 9.18
N TYR A 121 15.08 3.84 7.98
CA TYR A 121 15.02 5.00 7.09
C TYR A 121 13.57 5.39 6.76
N ALA A 122 12.73 4.40 6.46
CA ALA A 122 11.32 4.63 6.18
C ALA A 122 10.60 5.33 7.35
N MET A 123 10.91 5.00 8.61
CA MET A 123 10.31 5.69 9.75
C MET A 123 10.86 7.10 9.93
N GLU A 124 12.17 7.27 9.85
CA GLU A 124 12.84 8.54 10.11
C GLU A 124 12.47 9.59 9.05
N ALA A 125 12.34 9.17 7.79
CA ALA A 125 12.02 10.04 6.67
C ALA A 125 10.56 10.52 6.61
N LEU A 126 9.70 10.10 7.53
CA LEU A 126 8.32 10.58 7.60
C LEU A 126 8.22 11.98 8.21
N PRO A 127 7.22 12.78 7.78
CA PRO A 127 6.83 14.00 8.50
C PRO A 127 6.35 13.72 9.92
N ASN A 128 6.25 14.76 10.75
CA ASN A 128 5.77 14.65 12.13
C ASN A 128 4.25 14.49 12.21
N ASP A 129 3.54 15.12 11.28
CA ASP A 129 2.08 15.22 11.32
C ASP A 129 1.46 14.40 10.19
N VAL A 130 0.25 13.90 10.45
CA VAL A 130 -0.55 13.18 9.48
C VAL A 130 -1.99 13.69 9.47
N ILE A 131 -2.57 13.76 8.28
CA ILE A 131 -4.00 13.87 8.07
C ILE A 131 -4.46 12.61 7.36
N LYS A 132 -5.30 11.82 8.03
CA LYS A 132 -6.01 10.71 7.40
C LYS A 132 -7.39 11.18 6.98
N LYS A 133 -7.74 10.93 5.72
CA LYS A 133 -9.11 11.13 5.26
C LYS A 133 -9.82 9.80 5.31
N VAL A 134 -10.93 9.77 6.04
CA VAL A 134 -11.76 8.57 6.22
C VAL A 134 -13.21 8.88 5.89
N LYS A 135 -13.93 7.89 5.35
CA LYS A 135 -15.34 8.02 5.00
C LYS A 135 -16.19 7.32 6.05
N THR A 136 -16.92 8.09 6.85
CA THR A 136 -17.83 7.58 7.88
C THR A 136 -19.25 8.03 7.56
N ASN A 137 -20.19 7.09 7.41
CA ASN A 137 -21.58 7.38 7.03
C ASN A 137 -21.70 8.26 5.77
N ASN A 138 -20.89 7.97 4.75
CA ASN A 138 -20.76 8.75 3.50
C ASN A 138 -20.22 10.18 3.64
N VAL A 139 -19.78 10.60 4.82
CA VAL A 139 -19.13 11.89 5.04
C VAL A 139 -17.62 11.69 5.17
N ILE A 140 -16.85 12.52 4.47
CA ILE A 140 -15.39 12.55 4.58
C ILE A 140 -15.01 13.35 5.83
N GLN A 141 -14.18 12.74 6.68
CA GLN A 141 -13.62 13.34 7.88
C GLN A 141 -12.10 13.37 7.77
N GLU A 142 -11.49 14.44 8.31
CA GLU A 142 -10.05 14.54 8.49
C GLU A 142 -9.69 14.18 9.93
N GLU A 143 -8.95 13.09 10.11
CA GLU A 143 -8.33 12.71 11.37
C GLU A 143 -6.90 13.24 11.37
N LYS A 144 -6.67 14.28 12.17
CA LYS A 144 -5.32 14.85 12.37
C LYS A 144 -4.63 14.13 13.53
N GLY A 145 -3.35 13.82 13.36
CA GLY A 145 -2.55 13.21 14.41
C GLY A 145 -1.06 13.37 14.15
N GLU A 146 -0.27 12.77 15.03
CA GLU A 146 1.18 12.69 14.88
C GLU A 146 1.56 11.34 14.25
N VAL A 147 2.54 11.36 13.35
CA VAL A 147 3.20 10.16 12.87
C VAL A 147 4.11 9.63 13.96
N GLN A 148 3.84 8.41 14.38
CA GLN A 148 4.66 7.71 15.38
C GLN A 148 5.95 7.23 14.73
N ARG A 149 6.99 8.07 14.73
CA ARG A 149 8.35 7.69 14.28
C ARG A 149 9.09 7.00 15.42
N ASN A 150 8.69 5.77 15.70
CA ASN A 150 9.21 4.97 16.81
C ASN A 150 9.08 3.48 16.47
N CYS A 151 9.41 2.58 17.40
CA CYS A 151 9.29 1.14 17.17
C CYS A 151 7.85 0.58 17.12
N ASN A 152 6.82 1.44 17.23
CA ASN A 152 5.41 1.07 17.22
C ASN A 152 4.54 1.96 16.30
N PRO A 153 4.92 2.28 15.04
CA PRO A 153 4.05 2.99 14.12
C PRO A 153 2.91 2.09 13.64
N ALA A 154 1.85 2.71 13.12
CA ALA A 154 0.92 2.01 12.26
C ALA A 154 1.64 1.58 10.96
N GLN A 155 1.46 0.33 10.52
CA GLN A 155 2.18 -0.21 9.34
C GLN A 155 1.92 0.57 8.05
N ASN A 156 0.74 1.17 7.90
CA ASN A 156 0.42 1.97 6.72
C ASN A 156 1.28 3.24 6.61
N TYR A 157 1.89 3.72 7.70
CA TYR A 157 2.87 4.80 7.63
C TYR A 157 4.19 4.36 6.98
N LEU A 158 4.59 3.10 7.17
CA LEU A 158 5.78 2.56 6.50
C LEU A 158 5.55 2.41 5.01
N ASP A 159 4.41 1.82 4.63
CA ASP A 159 4.01 1.68 3.23
C ASP A 159 4.03 3.08 2.57
N ALA A 160 3.39 4.06 3.22
CA ALA A 160 3.38 5.46 2.77
C ALA A 160 4.79 6.09 2.66
N SER A 161 5.68 5.80 3.60
CA SER A 161 7.04 6.32 3.56
C SER A 161 7.81 5.78 2.36
N PHE A 162 7.73 4.47 2.10
CA PHE A 162 8.39 3.89 0.93
C PHE A 162 7.86 4.50 -0.38
N GLU A 163 6.57 4.83 -0.46
CA GLU A 163 5.97 5.47 -1.64
C GLU A 163 6.40 6.92 -1.88
N ILE A 164 6.71 7.66 -0.82
CA ILE A 164 7.08 9.08 -0.88
C ILE A 164 8.61 9.21 -0.98
N ASN A 165 9.32 8.42 -0.20
CA ASN A 165 10.75 8.57 0.02
C ASN A 165 11.60 7.59 -0.79
N GLY A 166 10.98 6.59 -1.43
CA GLY A 166 11.68 5.45 -2.02
C GLY A 166 12.23 4.49 -0.95
N VAL A 167 12.89 3.45 -1.42
CA VAL A 167 13.48 2.40 -0.59
C VAL A 167 14.98 2.61 -0.50
N VAL A 168 15.52 2.60 0.71
CA VAL A 168 16.97 2.61 0.98
C VAL A 168 17.38 1.23 1.46
N ASP A 169 18.55 0.75 1.03
CA ASP A 169 19.10 -0.55 1.45
C ASP A 169 19.51 -0.50 2.94
N SER A 170 19.24 -1.55 3.69
CA SER A 170 19.58 -1.66 5.11
C SER A 170 21.09 -1.70 5.36
N ASP A 171 21.89 -2.05 4.34
CA ASP A 171 23.35 -1.88 4.35
C ASP A 171 23.77 -0.40 4.45
N CYS A 172 22.93 0.53 3.99
CA CYS A 172 23.18 1.98 4.06
C CYS A 172 22.64 2.58 5.36
N VAL A 173 21.41 2.24 5.75
CA VAL A 173 20.79 2.69 7.02
C VAL A 173 20.28 1.47 7.76
N SER A 174 20.94 1.11 8.87
CA SER A 174 20.72 -0.15 9.55
C SER A 174 19.35 -0.27 10.22
N ASN A 175 18.77 -1.47 10.11
CA ASN A 175 17.57 -1.86 10.86
C ASN A 175 17.87 -2.19 12.35
N GLU A 176 19.14 -2.22 12.76
CA GLU A 176 19.56 -2.47 14.16
C GLU A 176 19.64 -1.18 15.00
N ILE A 177 19.39 -0.01 14.39
CA ILE A 177 19.44 1.28 15.09
C ILE A 177 18.40 1.32 16.22
N VAL A 178 18.83 1.88 17.36
CA VAL A 178 18.00 2.05 18.54
C VAL A 178 17.06 3.25 18.35
N LEU A 179 15.81 2.96 18.02
CA LEU A 179 14.76 3.96 17.85
C LEU A 179 13.99 4.23 19.15
N PRO A 180 13.24 5.34 19.24
CA PRO A 180 12.30 5.56 20.35
C PRO A 180 11.36 4.35 20.50
N GLY A 181 11.06 3.96 21.74
CA GLY A 181 10.24 2.77 22.02
C GLY A 181 10.94 1.42 21.81
N HIS A 182 12.24 1.40 21.50
CA HIS A 182 13.05 0.19 21.54
C HIS A 182 13.19 -0.33 22.98
N THR A 183 13.12 -1.65 23.18
CA THR A 183 13.06 -2.23 24.54
C THR A 183 14.33 -1.97 25.37
N ASP A 184 15.50 -1.89 24.74
CA ASP A 184 16.75 -1.59 25.44
C ASP A 184 16.89 -0.10 25.83
N ALA A 185 16.18 0.81 25.14
CA ALA A 185 16.31 2.24 25.35
C ALA A 185 15.02 3.00 24.96
N PRO A 186 13.95 2.87 25.75
CA PRO A 186 12.63 3.37 25.39
C PRO A 186 12.56 4.90 25.26
N GLY A 187 13.44 5.63 25.96
CA GLY A 187 13.51 7.10 25.98
C GLY A 187 14.51 7.71 24.99
N THR A 188 15.02 6.94 24.03
CA THR A 188 15.94 7.46 23.01
C THR A 188 15.25 8.55 22.19
N ALA A 189 15.96 9.64 21.93
CA ALA A 189 15.45 10.70 21.06
C ALA A 189 15.42 10.20 19.61
N LEU A 190 14.46 10.67 18.82
CA LEU A 190 14.43 10.35 17.40
C LEU A 190 15.69 10.92 16.71
N PRO A 191 16.45 10.10 15.97
CA PRO A 191 17.59 10.59 15.20
C PRO A 191 17.13 11.56 14.09
N PRO A 192 18.04 12.45 13.62
CA PRO A 192 17.75 13.27 12.45
C PRO A 192 17.57 12.40 11.21
N ILE A 193 16.78 12.88 10.24
CA ILE A 193 16.58 12.19 8.96
C ILE A 193 17.95 11.95 8.31
N PRO A 194 18.33 10.69 8.00
CA PRO A 194 19.61 10.40 7.37
C PRO A 194 19.74 11.10 6.02
N THR A 195 20.89 11.72 5.80
CA THR A 195 21.26 12.33 4.51
C THR A 195 22.45 11.61 3.85
N ILE A 196 23.13 10.75 4.60
CA ILE A 196 24.26 9.89 4.24
C ILE A 196 24.05 8.54 4.92
N CYS A 197 24.69 7.48 4.42
CA CYS A 197 24.68 6.17 5.05
C CYS A 197 25.41 6.18 6.40
N ASP A 198 25.26 5.11 7.17
CA ASP A 198 25.83 4.94 8.52
C ASP A 198 27.37 4.99 8.54
N ASP A 199 28.03 4.80 7.39
CA ASP A 199 29.47 4.97 7.20
C ASP A 199 29.94 6.45 7.20
N ASN A 200 29.00 7.40 7.23
CA ASN A 200 29.20 8.85 7.19
C ASN A 200 29.90 9.37 5.92
N ILE A 201 29.98 8.57 4.86
CA ILE A 201 30.70 8.93 3.61
C ILE A 201 29.83 8.69 2.39
N THR A 202 29.09 7.58 2.37
CA THR A 202 28.30 7.15 1.22
C THR A 202 26.99 7.94 1.16
N ALA A 203 26.69 8.50 -0.01
CA ALA A 203 25.41 9.16 -0.25
C ALA A 203 24.27 8.13 -0.29
N ILE A 204 23.10 8.49 0.25
CA ILE A 204 21.93 7.61 0.22
C ILE A 204 21.50 7.37 -1.22
N ASN A 205 21.47 6.11 -1.62
CA ASN A 205 20.88 5.67 -2.87
C ASN A 205 19.44 5.18 -2.64
N LYS A 206 18.51 5.70 -3.44
CA LYS A 206 17.09 5.37 -3.34
C LYS A 206 16.67 4.49 -4.51
N PHE A 207 15.99 3.40 -4.19
CA PHE A 207 15.37 2.48 -5.13
C PHE A 207 13.85 2.69 -5.11
N LEU A 208 13.16 2.22 -6.15
CA LEU A 208 11.69 2.22 -6.21
C LEU A 208 11.03 3.59 -5.92
N THR A 209 11.65 4.72 -6.32
CA THR A 209 11.24 6.08 -5.92
C THR A 209 9.87 6.55 -6.43
N ASN A 210 9.31 5.90 -7.45
CA ASN A 210 7.98 6.21 -8.00
C ASN A 210 6.98 5.08 -7.77
N TYR A 211 7.34 4.08 -6.97
CA TYR A 211 6.50 2.91 -6.79
C TYR A 211 5.48 3.11 -5.68
N LYS A 212 4.36 2.39 -5.81
CA LYS A 212 3.14 2.49 -5.03
C LYS A 212 2.65 1.12 -4.58
N PHE A 213 1.93 1.05 -3.46
CA PHE A 213 1.30 -0.18 -3.00
C PHE A 213 -0.12 -0.29 -3.55
N GLY A 214 -0.32 -1.24 -4.46
CA GLY A 214 -1.63 -1.61 -4.97
C GLY A 214 -2.25 -2.70 -4.11
N TYR A 215 -3.58 -2.71 -4.02
CA TYR A 215 -4.33 -3.81 -3.44
C TYR A 215 -5.52 -4.19 -4.29
N PHE A 216 -5.91 -5.46 -4.19
CA PHE A 216 -7.06 -5.99 -4.91
C PHE A 216 -7.78 -7.00 -4.03
N GLU A 217 -9.05 -7.20 -4.34
CA GLU A 217 -9.89 -8.18 -3.66
C GLU A 217 -10.41 -9.18 -4.67
N GLY A 218 -10.33 -10.45 -4.30
CA GLY A 218 -11.07 -11.48 -5.00
C GLY A 218 -10.65 -11.82 -6.44
N ALA A 219 -9.37 -11.74 -6.75
CA ALA A 219 -8.86 -12.16 -8.07
C ALA A 219 -9.01 -13.67 -8.27
N GLY A 220 -9.54 -14.06 -9.43
CA GLY A 220 -9.48 -15.44 -9.93
C GLY A 220 -8.10 -15.76 -10.51
N SER A 221 -7.89 -17.02 -10.93
CA SER A 221 -6.56 -17.47 -11.38
C SER A 221 -6.01 -16.69 -12.57
N GLU A 222 -6.84 -16.38 -13.57
CA GLU A 222 -6.35 -15.60 -14.72
C GLU A 222 -6.12 -14.13 -14.37
N ASP A 223 -6.91 -13.55 -13.44
CA ASP A 223 -6.71 -12.16 -13.01
C ASP A 223 -5.41 -12.05 -12.22
N LEU A 224 -5.09 -13.04 -11.38
CA LEU A 224 -3.81 -13.15 -10.69
C LEU A 224 -2.62 -13.26 -11.67
N LYS A 225 -2.75 -14.02 -12.75
CA LYS A 225 -1.72 -14.06 -13.80
C LYS A 225 -1.52 -12.68 -14.41
N GLU A 226 -2.61 -12.00 -14.77
CA GLU A 226 -2.57 -10.66 -15.34
C GLU A 226 -1.93 -9.64 -14.38
N ILE A 227 -2.19 -9.75 -13.07
CA ILE A 227 -1.53 -8.92 -12.06
C ILE A 227 -0.03 -9.24 -12.01
N LEU A 228 0.34 -10.51 -11.85
CA LEU A 228 1.74 -10.92 -11.73
C LEU A 228 2.55 -10.42 -12.93
N ILE A 229 2.12 -10.71 -14.16
CA ILE A 229 2.92 -10.38 -15.34
C ILE A 229 3.03 -8.89 -15.62
N ARG A 230 2.18 -8.03 -15.04
CA ARG A 230 2.18 -6.58 -15.28
C ARG A 230 2.74 -5.79 -14.11
N TYR A 231 2.56 -6.28 -12.88
CA TYR A 231 2.84 -5.55 -11.65
C TYR A 231 3.73 -6.32 -10.66
N GLY A 232 4.18 -7.52 -11.00
CA GLY A 232 5.16 -8.22 -10.19
C GLY A 232 4.57 -9.10 -9.07
N PRO A 233 5.41 -9.51 -8.11
CA PRO A 233 5.04 -10.41 -7.02
C PRO A 233 3.88 -9.87 -6.16
N ILE A 234 3.07 -10.79 -5.63
CA ILE A 234 1.86 -10.49 -4.86
C ILE A 234 1.99 -11.02 -3.43
N LEU A 235 1.81 -10.15 -2.44
CA LEU A 235 1.63 -10.54 -1.05
C LEU A 235 0.15 -10.83 -0.76
N THR A 236 -0.17 -12.06 -0.39
CA THR A 236 -1.53 -12.46 0.00
C THR A 236 -1.85 -12.08 1.44
N GLU A 237 -3.12 -12.11 1.82
CA GLU A 237 -3.56 -11.92 3.21
C GLU A 237 -3.00 -12.97 4.19
N LYS A 238 -2.44 -14.08 3.68
CA LYS A 238 -1.81 -15.15 4.47
C LYS A 238 -0.29 -14.95 4.64
N ASN A 239 0.21 -13.76 4.32
CA ASN A 239 1.62 -13.39 4.32
C ASN A 239 2.48 -14.30 3.42
N GLU A 240 1.89 -14.82 2.34
CA GLU A 240 2.58 -15.59 1.31
C GLU A 240 2.83 -14.68 0.11
N ILE A 241 4.04 -14.75 -0.45
CA ILE A 241 4.39 -14.01 -1.67
C ILE A 241 4.25 -14.95 -2.85
N ILE A 242 3.27 -14.72 -3.71
CA ILE A 242 3.17 -15.37 -5.02
C ILE A 242 4.15 -14.69 -5.98
N PHE A 243 5.05 -15.45 -6.58
CA PHE A 243 6.07 -14.92 -7.50
C PHE A 243 6.16 -15.71 -8.81
N GLY A 244 5.22 -16.62 -9.05
CA GLY A 244 5.17 -17.42 -10.26
C GLY A 244 4.01 -18.41 -10.27
N TRP A 245 3.82 -19.08 -11.40
CA TRP A 245 2.92 -20.21 -11.55
C TRP A 245 3.53 -21.31 -12.41
N GLY A 246 2.90 -22.47 -12.37
CA GLY A 246 3.28 -23.60 -13.19
C GLY A 246 2.22 -24.69 -13.20
N ASP A 247 2.60 -25.79 -13.81
CA ASP A 247 1.81 -27.01 -13.82
C ASP A 247 2.50 -28.09 -13.00
N TYR A 248 1.70 -28.81 -12.21
CA TYR A 248 2.12 -29.98 -11.47
C TYR A 248 1.40 -31.21 -12.02
N ILE A 249 2.15 -32.19 -12.50
CA ILE A 249 1.59 -33.47 -12.96
C ILE A 249 1.73 -34.46 -11.82
N GLN A 250 0.62 -34.91 -11.26
CA GLN A 250 0.64 -35.99 -10.28
C GLN A 250 0.92 -37.31 -11.02
N GLU A 251 2.07 -37.94 -10.71
CA GLU A 251 2.58 -39.10 -11.46
C GLU A 251 1.58 -40.27 -11.51
N GLU A 252 0.88 -40.53 -10.41
CA GLU A 252 -0.02 -41.68 -10.29
C GLU A 252 -1.31 -41.53 -11.12
N SER A 253 -1.83 -40.31 -11.25
CA SER A 253 -3.11 -40.02 -11.91
C SER A 253 -2.94 -39.44 -13.31
N SER A 254 -1.72 -39.01 -13.67
CA SER A 254 -1.47 -38.12 -14.81
C SER A 254 -2.34 -36.85 -14.80
N GLN A 255 -2.90 -36.50 -13.64
CA GLN A 255 -3.73 -35.31 -13.49
C GLN A 255 -2.82 -34.09 -13.41
N LYS A 256 -3.10 -33.13 -14.28
CA LYS A 256 -2.42 -31.84 -14.34
C LYS A 256 -3.14 -30.87 -13.40
N PHE A 257 -2.40 -30.32 -12.45
CA PHE A 257 -2.86 -29.31 -11.52
C PHE A 257 -2.15 -27.98 -11.80
N TYR A 258 -2.87 -26.89 -11.66
CA TYR A 258 -2.29 -25.56 -11.71
C TYR A 258 -1.75 -25.18 -10.32
N ILE A 259 -0.50 -24.74 -10.26
CA ILE A 259 0.20 -24.39 -9.02
C ILE A 259 0.72 -22.97 -9.04
N TRP A 260 0.82 -22.37 -7.86
CA TRP A 260 1.47 -21.09 -7.65
C TRP A 260 2.75 -21.27 -6.86
N HIS A 261 3.82 -20.66 -7.32
CA HIS A 261 5.09 -20.60 -6.61
C HIS A 261 4.99 -19.53 -5.53
N VAL A 262 5.16 -19.95 -4.28
CA VAL A 262 5.02 -19.07 -3.12
C VAL A 262 6.24 -19.11 -2.21
N ALA A 263 6.49 -17.97 -1.58
CA ALA A 263 7.51 -17.80 -0.55
C ALA A 263 6.85 -17.25 0.72
N ARG A 264 7.17 -17.84 1.87
CA ARG A 264 6.70 -17.38 3.19
C ARG A 264 7.87 -17.18 4.13
N VAL A 265 7.90 -16.02 4.79
CA VAL A 265 8.81 -15.77 5.90
C VAL A 265 8.28 -16.52 7.13
N ILE A 266 9.10 -17.41 7.69
CA ILE A 266 8.76 -18.20 8.89
C ILE A 266 9.67 -17.81 10.05
N PRO A 267 9.12 -17.66 11.27
CA PRO A 267 9.94 -17.39 12.45
C PRO A 267 10.79 -18.62 12.80
N GLN A 268 12.04 -18.38 13.17
CA GLN A 268 12.99 -19.40 13.61
C GLN A 268 13.66 -18.95 14.90
N GLN A 269 13.81 -19.86 15.88
CA GLN A 269 14.56 -19.58 17.10
C GLN A 269 16.06 -19.66 16.82
N VAL A 270 16.79 -18.61 17.20
CA VAL A 270 18.24 -18.51 17.09
C VAL A 270 18.82 -18.41 18.50
N VAL A 271 19.90 -19.16 18.76
CA VAL A 271 20.65 -19.11 20.02
C VAL A 271 22.03 -18.51 19.72
N ALA A 272 22.27 -17.29 20.21
CA ALA A 272 23.54 -16.60 20.09
C ALA A 272 23.93 -16.00 21.44
N ASP A 273 25.18 -16.22 21.87
CA ASP A 273 25.75 -15.65 23.09
C ASP A 273 24.88 -15.83 24.35
N SER A 274 24.30 -17.02 24.52
CA SER A 274 23.39 -17.38 25.62
C SER A 274 22.04 -16.65 25.62
N THR A 275 21.73 -15.92 24.54
CA THR A 275 20.41 -15.32 24.31
C THR A 275 19.68 -16.13 23.24
N THR A 276 18.38 -16.36 23.48
CA THR A 276 17.48 -16.94 22.49
C THR A 276 16.58 -15.84 21.97
N TYR A 277 16.52 -15.66 20.65
CA TYR A 277 15.62 -14.72 20.01
C TYR A 277 15.00 -15.31 18.75
N THR A 278 13.92 -14.69 18.29
CA THR A 278 13.28 -15.04 17.02
C THR A 278 13.97 -14.27 15.90
N ASP A 279 14.49 -14.99 14.92
CA ASP A 279 14.85 -14.48 13.61
C ASP A 279 13.92 -15.13 12.57
N TYR A 280 14.24 -15.01 11.29
CA TYR A 280 13.40 -15.51 10.22
C TYR A 280 14.18 -16.34 9.21
N SER A 281 13.50 -17.33 8.65
CA SER A 281 13.95 -18.03 7.45
C SER A 281 12.86 -18.01 6.40
N ILE A 282 13.24 -18.34 5.17
CA ILE A 282 12.33 -18.43 4.06
C ILE A 282 11.93 -19.88 3.81
N GLN A 283 10.64 -20.10 3.64
CA GLN A 283 10.10 -21.34 3.11
C GLN A 283 9.51 -21.08 1.73
N THR A 284 10.00 -21.79 0.72
CA THR A 284 9.41 -21.81 -0.61
C THR A 284 8.57 -23.07 -0.77
N SER A 285 7.40 -22.94 -1.36
CA SER A 285 6.52 -24.07 -1.66
C SER A 285 5.67 -23.77 -2.90
N TYR A 286 4.80 -24.70 -3.24
CA TYR A 286 3.73 -24.47 -4.20
C TYR A 286 2.38 -24.64 -3.52
N ILE A 287 1.39 -23.87 -3.96
CA ILE A 287 0.00 -23.99 -3.52
C ILE A 287 -0.91 -24.27 -4.71
N PHE A 288 -1.91 -25.13 -4.48
CA PHE A 288 -2.92 -25.46 -5.46
C PHE A 288 -4.10 -24.51 -5.34
N PHE A 289 -4.58 -23.98 -6.47
CA PHE A 289 -5.89 -23.30 -6.51
C PHE A 289 -6.95 -24.30 -6.97
N GLY A 290 -8.02 -24.43 -6.17
CA GLY A 290 -9.20 -25.22 -6.54
C GLY A 290 -9.21 -26.69 -6.07
N SER A 291 -8.12 -27.20 -5.49
CA SER A 291 -8.11 -28.53 -4.85
C SER A 291 -7.65 -28.42 -3.40
N GLU A 292 -8.63 -28.23 -2.51
CA GLU A 292 -8.58 -28.48 -1.05
C GLU A 292 -7.51 -27.81 -0.17
N GLY A 293 -6.46 -27.16 -0.70
CA GLY A 293 -5.31 -26.64 0.07
C GLY A 293 -5.31 -25.13 0.38
N ILE A 294 -6.00 -24.33 -0.43
CA ILE A 294 -6.63 -23.09 0.00
C ILE A 294 -8.07 -23.52 0.10
N SER A 295 -8.60 -23.68 1.33
CA SER A 295 -9.99 -24.05 1.63
C SER A 295 -10.88 -23.67 0.45
N GLU A 296 -11.63 -24.65 -0.10
CA GLU A 296 -12.68 -24.46 -1.11
C GLU A 296 -12.97 -22.99 -1.27
N GLY A 297 -12.49 -22.43 -2.40
CA GLY A 297 -12.19 -21.02 -2.54
C GLY A 297 -13.10 -20.18 -1.66
N SER A 298 -12.52 -19.25 -0.89
CA SER A 298 -13.29 -18.05 -0.56
C SER A 298 -14.03 -17.74 -1.85
N PRO A 299 -15.38 -17.82 -1.89
CA PRO A 299 -16.13 -17.73 -3.15
C PRO A 299 -15.81 -16.41 -3.88
N ASN A 300 -15.13 -15.53 -3.16
CA ASN A 300 -14.66 -14.24 -3.54
C ASN A 300 -13.31 -14.27 -4.29
N GLY A 301 -12.45 -15.29 -4.24
CA GLY A 301 -11.12 -15.30 -4.90
C GLY A 301 -9.95 -15.00 -3.95
N VAL A 302 -8.79 -14.57 -4.49
CA VAL A 302 -7.62 -14.15 -3.68
C VAL A 302 -7.57 -12.64 -3.58
N SER A 303 -7.34 -12.15 -2.37
CA SER A 303 -7.03 -10.75 -2.11
C SER A 303 -5.53 -10.61 -1.83
N GLY A 304 -4.95 -9.49 -2.22
CA GLY A 304 -3.52 -9.29 -2.08
C GLY A 304 -3.09 -7.86 -2.29
N ARG A 305 -1.79 -7.66 -2.05
CA ARG A 305 -1.07 -6.41 -2.23
C ARG A 305 0.15 -6.63 -3.12
N PHE A 306 0.54 -5.61 -3.86
CA PHE A 306 1.73 -5.65 -4.71
C PHE A 306 2.32 -4.24 -4.83
N ILE A 307 3.51 -4.14 -5.39
CA ILE A 307 4.21 -2.87 -5.59
C ILE A 307 4.24 -2.58 -7.08
N PHE A 308 3.82 -1.39 -7.52
CA PHE A 308 3.76 -1.01 -8.93
C PHE A 308 4.33 0.37 -9.22
N ASP A 309 4.78 0.60 -10.45
CA ASP A 309 5.26 1.93 -10.90
C ASP A 309 4.09 2.91 -11.00
N GLY A 310 4.03 3.88 -10.09
CA GLY A 310 2.97 4.87 -10.01
C GLY A 310 3.09 6.05 -10.98
N SER A 311 4.03 6.03 -11.93
CA SER A 311 4.28 7.16 -12.84
C SER A 311 3.07 7.59 -13.68
N PHE A 312 2.05 6.73 -13.78
CA PHE A 312 0.83 6.95 -14.57
C PHE A 312 -0.36 7.41 -13.73
N LEU A 313 -0.24 7.42 -12.40
CA LEU A 313 -1.28 7.91 -11.53
C LEU A 313 -1.41 9.43 -11.66
N PRO A 314 -2.64 9.97 -11.51
CA PRO A 314 -2.81 11.41 -11.38
C PRO A 314 -1.99 11.91 -10.18
N GLN A 315 -1.41 13.11 -10.31
CA GLN A 315 -0.79 13.76 -9.16
C GLN A 315 -1.88 14.06 -8.13
N PRO A 316 -1.78 13.54 -6.90
CA PRO A 316 -2.83 13.73 -5.91
C PRO A 316 -2.92 15.20 -5.52
N ASN A 317 -4.15 15.68 -5.33
CA ASN A 317 -4.40 17.03 -4.85
C ASN A 317 -5.12 16.97 -3.50
N TYR A 318 -4.70 17.83 -2.56
CA TYR A 318 -5.36 17.94 -1.25
C TYR A 318 -6.88 18.19 -1.37
N CYS A 319 -7.34 18.88 -2.42
CA CYS A 319 -8.75 19.17 -2.64
C CYS A 319 -9.51 18.11 -3.45
N ASP A 320 -8.89 16.98 -3.82
CA ASP A 320 -9.59 15.87 -4.51
C ASP A 320 -10.75 15.31 -3.67
N SER A 321 -10.59 15.35 -2.35
CA SER A 321 -11.53 14.86 -1.35
C SER A 321 -11.68 15.89 -0.24
N ILE A 322 -12.78 16.63 -0.24
CA ILE A 322 -13.00 17.71 0.74
C ILE A 322 -13.74 17.13 1.94
N ALA A 323 -13.21 17.34 3.14
CA ALA A 323 -13.89 17.03 4.39
C ALA A 323 -14.75 18.22 4.84
N VAL A 324 -15.74 17.95 5.70
CA VAL A 324 -16.59 18.99 6.31
C VAL A 324 -15.79 20.04 7.10
N THR A 325 -14.58 19.69 7.55
CA THR A 325 -13.67 20.55 8.32
C THR A 325 -12.56 21.20 7.48
N THR A 326 -12.45 20.88 6.19
CA THR A 326 -11.37 21.39 5.33
C THR A 326 -11.46 22.92 5.22
N PRO A 327 -10.44 23.67 5.64
CA PRO A 327 -10.45 25.14 5.58
C PRO A 327 -10.64 25.66 4.15
N LYS A 328 -11.29 26.84 4.03
CA LYS A 328 -11.47 27.49 2.73
C LYS A 328 -10.15 28.02 2.16
N GLU A 329 -9.17 28.25 3.02
CA GLU A 329 -7.83 28.71 2.68
C GLU A 329 -7.04 27.60 1.96
N ASP A 330 -7.25 26.35 2.36
CA ASP A 330 -6.62 25.18 1.75
C ASP A 330 -7.34 24.78 0.45
N CYS A 331 -8.68 24.79 0.49
CA CYS A 331 -9.54 24.48 -0.65
C CYS A 331 -10.66 25.52 -0.80
N PRO A 332 -10.58 26.45 -1.78
CA PRO A 332 -11.62 27.45 -1.99
C PRO A 332 -13.02 26.85 -2.15
N CYS A 333 -14.04 27.52 -1.62
CA CYS A 333 -15.42 27.10 -1.81
C CYS A 333 -15.86 27.32 -3.27
N PRO A 334 -16.56 26.35 -3.89
CA PRO A 334 -17.15 26.55 -5.21
C PRO A 334 -18.16 27.70 -5.24
N GLN A 335 -18.49 28.19 -6.44
CA GLN A 335 -19.48 29.25 -6.61
C GLN A 335 -20.89 28.75 -6.27
N ILE A 336 -21.64 29.51 -5.47
CA ILE A 336 -23.03 29.20 -5.09
C ILE A 336 -23.88 28.98 -6.35
N GLY A 337 -24.67 27.90 -6.35
CA GLY A 337 -25.56 27.51 -7.45
C GLY A 337 -24.91 26.65 -8.54
N THR A 338 -23.68 26.17 -8.32
CA THR A 338 -23.02 25.18 -9.19
C THR A 338 -23.20 23.77 -8.63
N ASP A 339 -23.14 22.74 -9.50
CA ASP A 339 -23.15 21.33 -9.07
C ASP A 339 -21.96 20.96 -8.18
N GLU A 340 -20.85 21.72 -8.26
CA GLU A 340 -19.71 21.55 -7.36
C GLU A 340 -20.03 22.06 -5.95
N TYR A 341 -20.74 23.19 -5.83
CA TYR A 341 -21.18 23.72 -4.54
C TYR A 341 -22.12 22.74 -3.82
N GLU A 342 -23.09 22.18 -4.54
CA GLU A 342 -24.04 21.19 -4.00
C GLU A 342 -23.36 19.84 -3.65
N ARG A 343 -22.17 19.55 -4.20
CA ARG A 343 -21.39 18.37 -3.84
C ARG A 343 -20.37 18.62 -2.71
N ASP A 344 -20.04 19.86 -2.42
CA ASP A 344 -19.06 20.22 -1.39
C ASP A 344 -19.66 19.99 0.01
N PRO A 345 -19.17 19.04 0.83
CA PRO A 345 -19.82 18.71 2.10
C PRO A 345 -19.80 19.87 3.13
N ARG A 346 -19.05 20.95 2.88
CA ARG A 346 -18.98 22.12 3.77
C ARG A 346 -20.16 23.07 3.65
N HIS A 347 -21.04 22.89 2.64
CA HIS A 347 -22.24 23.73 2.49
C HIS A 347 -23.44 23.25 3.32
N THR A 348 -23.46 21.99 3.79
CA THR A 348 -24.58 21.41 4.55
C THR A 348 -24.38 21.42 6.06
N SER A 349 -23.16 21.68 6.53
CA SER A 349 -22.86 21.65 7.96
C SER A 349 -23.34 22.92 8.66
N ASP A 350 -23.87 22.81 9.89
CA ASP A 350 -24.30 23.94 10.73
C ASP A 350 -23.20 25.01 11.00
N ARG A 351 -21.95 24.75 10.59
CA ARG A 351 -20.80 25.66 10.70
C ARG A 351 -20.50 26.46 9.41
N ASP A 352 -21.26 26.25 8.34
CA ASP A 352 -21.33 27.09 7.13
C ASP A 352 -19.99 27.69 6.64
N ILE A 353 -18.93 26.87 6.56
CA ILE A 353 -17.61 27.32 6.07
C ILE A 353 -17.77 27.97 4.68
N CYS A 354 -18.60 27.37 3.81
CA CYS A 354 -18.87 27.87 2.47
C CYS A 354 -20.15 28.71 2.33
N ALA A 355 -21.13 28.59 3.25
CA ALA A 355 -22.37 29.37 3.19
C ALA A 355 -22.30 30.75 3.88
N SER A 356 -21.32 30.97 4.77
CA SER A 356 -21.19 32.22 5.55
C SER A 356 -20.77 33.47 4.75
N GLY A 357 -20.43 33.32 3.47
CA GLY A 357 -20.03 34.44 2.59
C GLY A 357 -21.15 35.41 2.25
N SER A 358 -22.41 34.95 2.21
CA SER A 358 -23.54 35.80 1.82
C SER A 358 -24.08 36.64 2.99
N PHE A 359 -24.12 36.10 4.20
CA PHE A 359 -24.72 36.81 5.35
C PHE A 359 -23.90 38.01 5.82
N ARG A 360 -22.56 37.97 5.77
CA ARG A 360 -21.72 39.12 6.18
C ARG A 360 -21.83 40.31 5.21
N ALA A 361 -22.02 40.05 3.91
CA ALA A 361 -22.24 41.10 2.92
C ALA A 361 -23.62 41.76 3.14
N ILE A 362 -24.67 40.96 3.37
CA ILE A 362 -26.02 41.47 3.62
C ILE A 362 -26.08 42.26 4.94
N LEU A 363 -25.45 41.78 6.03
CA LEU A 363 -25.41 42.52 7.30
C LEU A 363 -24.62 43.84 7.19
N SER A 364 -23.52 43.86 6.44
CA SER A 364 -22.75 45.10 6.23
C SER A 364 -23.56 46.12 5.43
N VAL A 365 -24.33 45.68 4.44
CA VAL A 365 -25.24 46.54 3.68
C VAL A 365 -26.38 47.05 4.56
N VAL A 366 -26.97 46.22 5.43
CA VAL A 366 -28.03 46.64 6.36
C VAL A 366 -27.51 47.62 7.41
N VAL A 367 -26.31 47.39 7.96
CA VAL A 367 -25.70 48.32 8.94
C VAL A 367 -25.40 49.67 8.28
N VAL A 368 -24.85 49.69 7.07
CA VAL A 368 -24.58 50.94 6.34
C VAL A 368 -25.87 51.65 5.89
N ALA A 369 -26.91 50.90 5.50
CA ALA A 369 -28.16 51.50 5.02
C ALA A 369 -29.13 51.91 6.13
N VAL A 370 -29.04 51.32 7.34
CA VAL A 370 -30.00 51.57 8.44
C VAL A 370 -29.34 52.30 9.60
N VAL A 371 -28.16 51.88 10.05
CA VAL A 371 -27.52 52.48 11.23
C VAL A 371 -26.92 53.83 10.90
N LEU A 372 -26.35 53.98 9.71
CA LEU A 372 -25.69 55.22 9.28
C LEU A 372 -26.69 56.40 9.12
N PRO A 373 -27.87 56.24 8.50
CA PRO A 373 -28.88 57.30 8.45
C PRO A 373 -29.51 57.61 9.81
N VAL A 374 -29.70 56.61 10.67
CA VAL A 374 -30.22 56.82 12.03
C VAL A 374 -29.22 57.60 12.87
N MET A 375 -27.92 57.31 12.78
CA MET A 375 -26.91 58.11 13.48
C MET A 375 -26.77 59.54 12.93
N MET A 376 -27.06 59.77 11.63
CA MET A 376 -27.14 61.12 11.07
C MET A 376 -28.36 61.93 11.55
N LEU A 377 -29.40 61.29 12.11
CA LEU A 377 -30.57 61.98 12.65
C LEU A 377 -30.40 62.46 14.10
N PHE A 378 -29.34 62.01 14.79
CA PHE A 378 -29.07 62.33 16.20
C PHE A 378 -27.83 63.21 16.39
N TRP A 379 -27.40 63.93 15.35
CA TRP A 379 -26.33 64.94 15.42
C TRP A 379 -26.81 66.32 15.00
#